data_AF-A0A951FHH2-F1
#
_entry.id   AF-A0A951FHH2-F1
#
_cell.length_a   1.000
_cell.length_b   1.000
_cell.length_c   1.000
_cell.angle_alpha   90.00
_cell.angle_beta   90.00
_cell.angle_gamma   90.00
#
_symmetry.space_group_name_H-M   'P 1'
#
loop_
_entity.id
_entity.type
_entity.pdbx_description
1 polymer ?
#
loop_
_entity_poly.entity_id
_entity_poly.type
_entity_poly.pdbx_seq_one_letter_code
_entity_poly.pdbx_strand_id
1 'polypeptide(L)' 'MSNDADVLIVGAGLAGLVAAAEIADAGKRVIVVDQEPEQSLGGQAFWSF' A
#
# COMPACT_ATOMS: atom_id res chain seq x y z
N MET A 1 16.67 -4.32 -9.79
CA MET A 1 15.87 -5.18 -8.91
C MET A 1 14.71 -5.70 -9.74
N SER A 2 14.37 -7.00 -9.69
CA SER A 2 13.15 -7.47 -10.32
C SER A 2 11.95 -7.04 -9.46
N ASN A 3 10.90 -6.48 -10.08
CA ASN A 3 9.67 -6.07 -9.38
C ASN A 3 8.74 -7.26 -9.13
N ASP A 4 9.30 -8.39 -8.70
CA ASP A 4 8.51 -9.59 -8.41
C ASP A 4 7.86 -9.45 -7.02
N ALA A 5 6.54 -9.56 -6.99
CA ALA A 5 5.74 -9.59 -5.77
C ALA A 5 4.73 -10.73 -5.83
N ASP A 6 4.36 -11.25 -4.67
CA ASP A 6 3.27 -12.21 -4.55
C ASP A 6 1.91 -11.49 -4.70
N VAL A 7 1.83 -10.22 -4.28
CA VAL A 7 0.63 -9.38 -4.35
C VAL A 7 0.97 -7.95 -4.79
N LEU A 8 0.15 -7.39 -5.68
CA LEU A 8 0.13 -5.97 -6.05
C LEU A 8 -1.12 -5.32 -5.46
N ILE A 9 -0.95 -4.27 -4.67
CA ILE A 9 -2.03 -3.46 -4.09
C ILE A 9 -2.06 -2.11 -4.81
N VAL A 10 -3.25 -1.71 -5.27
CA VAL A 10 -3.47 -0.41 -5.91
C VAL A 10 -4.21 0.50 -4.93
N GLY A 11 -3.54 1.56 -4.50
CA GLY A 11 -4.01 2.52 -3.50
C GLY A 11 -3.33 2.34 -2.14
N ALA A 12 -2.65 3.38 -1.67
CA ALA A 12 -2.02 3.55 -0.36
C ALA A 12 -2.93 4.29 0.64
N GLY A 13 -4.25 4.10 0.50
CA GLY A 13 -5.22 4.45 1.53
C GLY A 13 -5.21 3.47 2.69
N LEU A 14 -5.98 3.74 3.75
CA LEU A 14 -6.00 2.92 4.96
C LEU A 14 -6.25 1.43 4.70
N ALA A 15 -7.23 1.10 3.84
CA ALA A 15 -7.54 -0.28 3.49
C ALA A 15 -6.37 -0.99 2.78
N GLY A 16 -5.71 -0.31 1.85
CA GLY A 16 -4.57 -0.86 1.11
C GLY A 16 -3.34 -1.07 2.00
N LEU A 17 -3.06 -0.11 2.90
CA LEU A 17 -1.96 -0.23 3.85
C LEU A 17 -2.19 -1.32 4.90
N VAL A 18 -3.42 -1.47 5.41
CA VAL A 18 -3.78 -2.59 6.31
C VAL A 18 -3.63 -3.93 5.58
N ALA A 19 -4.14 -4.04 4.36
CA ALA A 19 -3.97 -5.26 3.57
C ALA A 19 -2.49 -5.57 3.31
N ALA A 20 -1.67 -4.56 3.00
CA ALA A 20 -0.23 -4.72 2.82
C ALA A 20 0.46 -5.26 4.08
N ALA A 21 0.09 -4.73 5.25
CA ALA A 21 0.64 -5.17 6.54
C ALA A 21 0.29 -6.63 6.83
N GLU A 22 -0.99 -7.01 6.73
CA GLU A 22 -1.44 -8.39 6.98
C GLU A 22 -0.79 -9.41 6.03
N ILE A 23 -0.64 -9.04 4.75
CA ILE A 23 0.00 -9.91 3.75
C ILE A 23 1.52 -10.00 4.00
N ALA A 24 2.17 -8.90 4.39
CA ALA A 24 3.59 -8.90 4.75
C ALA A 24 3.85 -9.75 6.00
N ASP A 25 2.99 -9.66 7.02
CA ASP A 25 3.04 -10.49 8.24
C ASP A 25 2.85 -11.98 7.93
N ALA A 26 2.12 -12.31 6.86
CA ALA A 26 2.02 -13.67 6.32
C ALA A 26 3.27 -14.12 5.51
N GLY A 27 4.34 -13.32 5.49
CA GLY A 27 5.61 -13.64 4.84
C GLY A 27 5.60 -13.50 3.31
N LYS A 28 4.70 -12.69 2.76
CA LYS A 28 4.59 -12.44 1.32
C LYS A 28 5.22 -11.12 0.92
N ARG A 29 5.74 -11.07 -0.32
CA ARG A 29 6.23 -9.83 -0.93
C ARG A 29 5.07 -9.04 -1.51
N VAL A 30 4.90 -7.81 -1.04
CA VAL A 30 3.85 -6.89 -1.50
C VAL A 30 4.50 -5.69 -2.17
N ILE A 31 3.94 -5.29 -3.32
CA ILE A 31 4.17 -3.97 -3.89
C ILE A 31 2.87 -3.18 -3.75
N VAL A 32 2.95 -1.99 -3.16
CA VAL A 32 1.85 -1.02 -3.14
C VAL A 32 2.17 0.05 -4.17
N VAL A 33 1.21 0.36 -5.03
CA VAL A 33 1.29 1.48 -5.97
C VAL A 33 0.17 2.45 -5.68
N ASP A 34 0.47 3.74 -5.72
CA ASP A 34 -0.51 4.81 -5.66
C ASP A 34 -0.19 5.82 -6.76
N GLN A 35 -1.22 6.49 -7.28
CA GLN A 35 -1.06 7.59 -8.22
C GLN A 35 -0.61 8.88 -7.52
N GLU A 36 -0.93 9.01 -6.23
CA GLU A 36 -0.68 10.19 -5.43
C GLU A 36 0.79 10.26 -4.99
N PRO A 37 1.33 11.48 -4.76
CA PRO A 37 2.68 11.64 -4.25
C PRO A 37 2.80 11.10 -2.81
N GLU A 38 4.03 10.81 -2.38
CA GLU A 38 4.31 10.25 -1.04
C GLU A 38 3.73 11.09 0.12
N GLN A 39 3.64 12.41 -0.05
CA GLN A 39 3.04 13.32 0.93
C GLN A 39 1.55 13.05 1.18
N SER A 40 0.87 12.34 0.28
CA SER A 40 -0.55 11.99 0.36
C SER A 40 -0.80 10.57 0.89
N LEU A 41 0.24 9.90 1.42
CA LEU A 41 0.13 8.54 1.97
C LEU A 41 -0.96 8.48 3.05
N GLY A 42 -1.77 7.42 3.04
CA GLY A 42 -2.96 7.29 3.88
C GLY A 42 -4.24 7.70 3.15
N GLY A 43 -4.13 8.27 1.94
CA GLY A 43 -5.26 8.59 1.07
C GLY A 43 -6.23 9.53 1.78
N GLN A 44 -7.52 9.20 1.77
CA GLN A 44 -8.56 10.03 2.40
C GLN A 44 -8.28 10.33 3.89
N ALA A 45 -7.59 9.42 4.62
CA ALA A 45 -7.25 9.67 6.02
C ALA A 45 -6.29 10.87 6.20
N PHE A 46 -5.41 11.12 5.23
CA PHE A 46 -4.53 12.29 5.22
C PHE A 46 -5.32 13.60 5.00
N TRP A 47 -6.47 13.56 4.33
CA TRP A 47 -7.26 14.74 3.95
C TRP A 47 -8.51 14.98 4.82
N SER A 48 -8.67 14.25 5.92
CA SER A 48 -9.91 14.22 6.72
C SER A 48 -9.97 15.27 7.85
N PHE A 49 -9.27 16.39 7.74
CA PHE A 49 -9.25 17.47 8.75
C PHE A 49 -9.66 18.84 8.19
#